data_AF-A1RBY9-F1
#
_entry.id   AF-A1RBY9-F1
#
_cell.length_a   1.000
_cell.length_b   1.000
_cell.length_c   1.000
_cell.angle_alpha   90.00
_cell.angle_beta   90.00
_cell.angle_gamma   90.00
#
_symmetry.space_group_name_H-M   'P 1'
#
loop_
_entity.id
_entity.type
_entity.pdbx_description
1 polymer ?
#
loop_
_entity_poly.entity_id
_entity_poly.type
_entity_poly.pdbx_seq_one_letter_code
_entity_poly.pdbx_strand_id
1 'polypeptide(L)'
;MSDARTSRPRHFQAVAASLLLVTVAGGLSACREEKRPAPPYPAVEWQGTPPSAPIEADPWVIAARKSLEAQAVAQNITDFTLPELVETTALDLRVRLSRHPVNDVTQKRRPDIRPGPDPFLPMEVKPGPAAGTAEVRGCVVRWASETGDVPDEMSASGVMFRMEHLEAGQLRISSVVTLPDLDCSTATPPIALFVPAPEPSDVTDVQDVVRAKPAEIDPEYVDPE
;
A
#
# COMPACT_ATOMS: atom_id res chain seq x y z
N MET A 1 59.27 33.86 -55.49
CA MET A 1 59.95 35.15 -55.77
C MET A 1 58.89 36.17 -56.09
N SER A 2 59.08 37.40 -55.61
CA SER A 2 58.19 38.57 -55.64
C SER A 2 56.96 38.51 -54.73
N ASP A 3 56.63 39.53 -53.92
CA ASP A 3 57.34 40.74 -53.55
C ASP A 3 56.74 41.27 -52.24
N ALA A 4 57.59 41.84 -51.40
CA ALA A 4 57.20 42.59 -50.22
C ALA A 4 56.92 44.05 -50.59
N ARG A 5 55.88 44.69 -50.01
CA ARG A 5 56.05 45.97 -49.29
C ARG A 5 54.77 46.56 -48.68
N THR A 6 54.86 46.76 -47.35
CA THR A 6 54.56 47.98 -46.57
C THR A 6 53.24 48.73 -46.74
N SER A 7 52.52 48.89 -45.63
CA SER A 7 52.28 50.20 -44.97
C SER A 7 51.52 50.03 -43.64
N ARG A 8 52.16 50.44 -42.53
CA ARG A 8 51.56 50.79 -41.23
C ARG A 8 51.37 52.33 -41.21
N PRO A 9 50.75 52.97 -40.20
CA PRO A 9 49.58 52.62 -39.40
C PRO A 9 48.65 53.86 -39.25
N ARG A 10 47.41 53.71 -38.78
CA ARG A 10 46.75 54.79 -38.02
C ARG A 10 45.95 54.23 -36.85
N HIS A 11 46.30 54.74 -35.67
CA HIS A 11 45.69 54.50 -34.37
C HIS A 11 44.25 55.06 -34.30
N PHE A 12 43.63 54.82 -33.14
CA PHE A 12 42.32 55.30 -32.66
C PHE A 12 41.17 54.38 -33.08
N GLN A 13 40.38 53.77 -32.19
CA GLN A 13 40.03 54.08 -30.81
C GLN A 13 39.57 52.79 -30.11
N ALA A 14 39.84 52.73 -28.80
CA ALA A 14 39.30 51.72 -27.90
C ALA A 14 37.77 51.89 -27.78
N VAL A 15 37.04 50.80 -27.94
CA VAL A 15 35.74 50.60 -27.29
C VAL A 15 35.77 49.19 -26.70
N ALA A 16 36.01 49.12 -25.40
CA ALA A 16 35.83 47.91 -24.62
C ALA A 16 34.33 47.62 -24.54
N ALA A 17 33.86 46.65 -25.31
CA ALA A 17 32.52 46.11 -25.17
C ALA A 17 32.58 44.98 -24.15
N SER A 18 32.19 45.30 -22.91
CA SER A 18 31.97 44.34 -21.83
C SER A 18 30.90 43.33 -22.23
N LEU A 19 31.31 42.10 -22.55
CA LEU A 19 30.42 40.95 -22.69
C LEU A 19 29.99 40.50 -21.29
N LEU A 20 28.80 40.94 -20.89
CA LEU A 20 28.05 40.36 -19.78
C LEU A 20 27.69 38.92 -20.13
N LEU A 21 28.43 37.98 -19.55
CA LEU A 21 28.04 36.57 -19.46
C LEU A 21 26.78 36.47 -18.60
N VAL A 22 25.62 36.42 -19.25
CA VAL A 22 24.39 35.94 -18.60
C VAL A 22 24.51 34.42 -18.50
N THR A 23 25.08 33.95 -17.39
CA THR A 23 24.90 32.56 -16.96
C THR A 23 23.42 32.37 -16.64
N VAL A 24 22.67 31.86 -17.62
CA VAL A 24 21.36 31.27 -17.37
C VAL A 24 21.63 30.01 -16.55
N ALA A 25 21.60 30.15 -15.23
CA ALA A 25 21.45 29.02 -14.34
C ALA A 25 20.05 28.44 -14.62
N GLY A 26 19.99 27.52 -15.58
CA GLY A 26 18.85 26.63 -15.76
C GLY A 26 18.72 25.80 -14.50
N GLY A 27 17.97 26.33 -13.53
CA GLY A 27 17.54 25.56 -12.38
C GLY A 27 16.81 24.34 -12.91
N LEU A 28 17.43 23.18 -12.76
CA LEU A 28 16.73 21.91 -12.73
C LEU A 28 15.75 22.02 -11.56
N SER A 29 14.58 22.60 -11.80
CA SER A 29 13.41 22.34 -10.97
C SER A 29 13.12 20.86 -11.18
N ALA A 30 13.78 20.02 -10.38
CA ALA A 30 13.26 18.69 -10.09
C ALA A 30 11.82 18.94 -9.66
N CYS A 31 10.86 18.55 -10.51
CA CYS A 31 9.48 18.41 -10.11
C CYS A 31 9.51 17.40 -8.97
N ARG A 32 9.64 17.89 -7.74
CA ARG A 32 9.45 17.09 -6.55
C ARG A 32 7.97 16.78 -6.59
N GLU A 33 7.65 15.57 -7.00
CA GLU A 33 6.31 15.01 -6.96
C GLU A 33 5.78 15.25 -5.54
N GLU A 34 4.90 16.23 -5.42
CA GLU A 34 4.38 16.68 -4.15
C GLU A 34 3.39 15.60 -3.72
N LYS A 35 3.88 14.58 -3.00
CA LYS A 35 3.07 13.49 -2.48
C LYS A 35 1.93 14.15 -1.69
N ARG A 36 0.70 14.07 -2.21
CA ARG A 36 -0.47 14.56 -1.48
C ARG A 36 -0.42 13.99 -0.06
N PRO A 37 -0.63 14.81 0.99
CA PRO A 37 -0.68 14.28 2.33
C PRO A 37 -1.74 13.18 2.38
N ALA A 38 -1.34 11.99 2.80
CA ALA A 38 -2.27 10.88 2.94
C ALA A 38 -3.38 11.32 3.90
N PRO A 39 -4.66 11.01 3.61
CA PRO A 39 -5.74 11.25 4.55
C PRO A 39 -5.41 10.56 5.89
N PRO A 40 -5.92 11.08 7.03
CA PRO A 40 -5.72 10.44 8.32
C PRO A 40 -6.21 8.98 8.25
N TYR A 41 -5.48 8.09 8.91
CA TYR A 41 -5.87 6.68 8.97
C TYR A 41 -7.27 6.57 9.59
N PRO A 42 -8.23 5.90 8.93
CA PRO A 42 -9.63 5.91 9.35
C PRO A 42 -9.83 5.14 10.65
N ALA A 43 -10.80 5.58 11.47
CA ALA A 43 -11.26 4.78 12.60
C ALA A 43 -12.10 3.59 12.10
N VAL A 44 -12.21 2.55 12.92
CA VAL A 44 -13.06 1.38 12.66
C VAL A 44 -14.17 1.29 13.70
N GLU A 45 -15.41 1.19 13.23
CA GLU A 45 -16.59 1.04 14.08
C GLU A 45 -17.33 -0.27 13.79
N TRP A 46 -17.54 -1.05 14.84
CA TRP A 46 -18.30 -2.31 14.76
C TRP A 46 -19.78 -2.03 14.50
N GLN A 47 -20.33 -2.77 13.54
CA GLN A 47 -21.77 -2.77 13.27
C GLN A 47 -22.44 -3.74 14.24
N GLY A 48 -22.80 -3.21 15.41
CA GLY A 48 -23.34 -3.98 16.53
C GLY A 48 -22.31 -4.27 17.60
N THR A 49 -22.43 -5.43 18.26
CA THR A 49 -21.53 -5.79 19.36
C THR A 49 -20.17 -6.24 18.81
N PRO A 50 -19.05 -5.67 19.29
CA PRO A 50 -17.72 -6.15 18.95
C PRO A 50 -17.55 -7.64 19.30
N PRO A 51 -16.78 -8.41 18.52
CA PRO A 51 -16.57 -9.81 18.82
C PRO A 51 -15.80 -9.97 20.14
N SER A 52 -16.30 -10.84 21.02
CA SER A 52 -15.79 -11.02 22.38
C SER A 52 -15.55 -12.48 22.75
N ALA A 53 -15.52 -13.38 21.76
CA ALA A 53 -15.19 -14.78 22.00
C ALA A 53 -13.75 -14.91 22.51
N PRO A 54 -13.41 -15.93 23.33
CA PRO A 54 -12.06 -16.07 23.90
C PRO A 54 -10.92 -16.03 22.87
N ILE A 55 -11.15 -16.58 21.67
CA ILE A 55 -10.19 -16.57 20.56
C ILE A 55 -9.83 -15.16 20.07
N GLU A 56 -10.69 -14.17 20.28
CA GLU A 56 -10.44 -12.77 19.91
C GLU A 56 -9.33 -12.12 20.74
N ALA A 57 -9.00 -12.70 21.91
CA ALA A 57 -7.89 -12.26 22.75
C ALA A 57 -6.54 -12.89 22.33
N ASP A 58 -6.53 -13.81 21.36
CA ASP A 58 -5.29 -14.41 20.86
C ASP A 58 -4.46 -13.36 20.08
N PRO A 59 -3.15 -13.18 20.40
CA PRO A 59 -2.30 -12.20 19.73
C PRO A 59 -2.26 -12.36 18.20
N TRP A 60 -2.33 -13.59 17.69
CA TRP A 60 -2.33 -13.85 16.25
C TRP A 60 -3.63 -13.41 15.58
N VAL A 61 -4.76 -13.54 16.27
CA VAL A 61 -6.07 -13.08 15.79
C VAL A 61 -6.12 -11.55 15.77
N ILE A 62 -5.62 -10.91 16.84
CA ILE A 62 -5.50 -9.45 16.91
C ILE A 62 -4.62 -8.94 15.74
N ALA A 63 -3.47 -9.57 15.51
CA ALA A 63 -2.59 -9.21 14.40
C ALA A 63 -3.24 -9.43 13.03
N ALA A 64 -3.97 -10.52 12.83
CA ALA A 64 -4.71 -10.78 11.60
C ALA A 64 -5.77 -9.71 11.33
N ARG A 65 -6.54 -9.30 12.35
CA ARG A 65 -7.53 -8.21 12.22
C ARG A 65 -6.88 -6.89 11.82
N LYS A 66 -5.78 -6.50 12.47
CA LYS A 66 -5.02 -5.29 12.13
C LYS A 66 -4.49 -5.32 10.69
N SER A 67 -4.02 -6.49 10.25
CA SER A 67 -3.60 -6.68 8.86
C SER A 67 -4.76 -6.51 7.88
N LEU A 68 -5.92 -7.12 8.13
CA LEU A 68 -7.10 -6.97 7.27
C LEU A 68 -7.58 -5.53 7.17
N GLU A 69 -7.50 -4.78 8.27
CA GLU A 69 -7.79 -3.35 8.31
C GLU A 69 -6.82 -2.55 7.43
N ALA A 70 -5.52 -2.70 7.66
CA ALA A 70 -4.50 -1.99 6.90
C ALA A 70 -4.52 -2.34 5.40
N GLN A 71 -4.82 -3.61 5.07
CA GLN A 71 -5.01 -4.06 3.68
C GLN A 71 -6.19 -3.37 3.00
N ALA A 72 -7.30 -3.17 3.72
CA ALA A 72 -8.47 -2.49 3.17
C ALA A 72 -8.21 -0.98 2.99
N VAL A 73 -7.57 -0.33 3.96
CA VAL A 73 -7.14 1.09 3.84
C VAL A 73 -6.21 1.27 2.65
N ALA A 74 -5.15 0.46 2.56
CA ALA A 74 -4.16 0.54 1.48
C ALA A 74 -4.78 0.34 0.09
N GLN A 75 -5.78 -0.55 -0.03
CA GLN A 75 -6.50 -0.74 -1.29
C GLN A 75 -7.39 0.46 -1.65
N ASN A 76 -8.08 1.05 -0.67
CA ASN A 76 -8.92 2.23 -0.90
C ASN A 76 -8.11 3.46 -1.34
N ILE A 77 -6.96 3.70 -0.69
CA ILE A 77 -6.10 4.85 -1.03
C ILE A 77 -5.04 4.52 -2.10
N THR A 78 -4.96 3.26 -2.54
CA THR A 78 -3.99 2.74 -3.51
C THR A 78 -2.51 2.95 -3.14
N ASP A 79 -2.20 3.02 -1.83
CA ASP A 79 -0.84 3.15 -1.29
C ASP A 79 -0.43 1.91 -0.48
N PHE A 80 0.48 1.12 -1.05
CA PHE A 80 0.98 -0.14 -0.47
C PHE A 80 2.31 0.04 0.30
N THR A 81 2.67 1.30 0.59
CA THR A 81 3.77 1.71 1.49
C THR A 81 3.27 2.26 2.82
N LEU A 82 1.95 2.20 3.07
CA LEU A 82 1.32 2.60 4.32
C LEU A 82 2.00 1.92 5.53
N PRO A 83 2.44 2.66 6.56
CA PRO A 83 3.16 2.09 7.71
C PRO A 83 2.39 0.96 8.40
N GLU A 84 1.09 1.15 8.63
CA GLU A 84 0.21 0.15 9.25
C GLU A 84 0.15 -1.15 8.42
N LEU A 85 0.22 -1.04 7.09
CA LEU A 85 0.29 -2.20 6.20
C LEU A 85 1.67 -2.87 6.28
N VAL A 86 2.74 -2.08 6.26
CA VAL A 86 4.13 -2.57 6.33
C VAL A 86 4.39 -3.34 7.62
N GLU A 87 3.86 -2.86 8.74
CA GLU A 87 4.00 -3.50 10.05
C GLU A 87 3.22 -4.82 10.17
N THR A 88 2.09 -4.93 9.49
CA THR A 88 1.13 -6.04 9.69
C THR A 88 1.07 -7.04 8.55
N THR A 89 1.76 -6.76 7.44
CA THR A 89 1.64 -7.53 6.19
C THR A 89 3.00 -7.68 5.50
N ALA A 90 3.43 -8.92 5.27
CA ALA A 90 4.71 -9.19 4.62
C ALA A 90 4.75 -8.64 3.18
N LEU A 91 5.95 -8.30 2.72
CA LEU A 91 6.22 -7.68 1.41
C LEU A 91 5.51 -8.41 0.25
N ASP A 92 5.66 -9.73 0.18
CA ASP A 92 5.06 -10.55 -0.88
C ASP A 92 3.53 -10.39 -0.98
N LEU A 93 2.86 -10.28 0.18
CA LEU A 93 1.43 -10.08 0.20
C LEU A 93 1.08 -8.63 -0.20
N ARG A 94 1.82 -7.63 0.26
CA ARG A 94 1.65 -6.23 -0.18
C ARG A 94 1.81 -6.08 -1.70
N VAL A 95 2.81 -6.74 -2.29
CA VAL A 95 3.05 -6.77 -3.75
C VAL A 95 1.89 -7.44 -4.49
N ARG A 96 1.32 -8.52 -3.95
CA ARG A 96 0.13 -9.15 -4.56
C ARG A 96 -1.09 -8.25 -4.49
N LEU A 97 -1.34 -7.61 -3.35
CA LEU A 97 -2.47 -6.71 -3.13
C LEU A 97 -2.44 -5.53 -4.11
N SER A 98 -1.25 -4.97 -4.39
CA SER A 98 -1.11 -3.84 -5.32
C SER A 98 -1.48 -4.19 -6.78
N ARG A 99 -1.56 -5.48 -7.14
CA ARG A 99 -1.91 -5.88 -8.51
C ARG A 99 -3.37 -5.58 -8.84
N HIS A 100 -4.27 -5.59 -7.86
CA HIS A 100 -5.69 -5.34 -8.08
C HIS A 100 -5.94 -3.91 -8.60
N PRO A 101 -5.61 -2.83 -7.86
CA PRO A 101 -5.81 -1.48 -8.38
C PRO A 101 -4.98 -1.18 -9.63
N VAL A 102 -3.77 -1.75 -9.76
CA VAL A 102 -2.99 -1.62 -11.01
C VAL A 102 -3.78 -2.17 -12.21
N ASN A 103 -4.40 -3.35 -12.07
CA ASN A 103 -5.18 -3.97 -13.14
C ASN A 103 -6.44 -3.16 -13.44
N ASP A 104 -7.16 -2.68 -12.42
CA ASP A 104 -8.37 -1.89 -12.60
C ASP A 104 -8.07 -0.61 -13.37
N VAL A 105 -7.06 0.14 -12.93
CA VAL A 105 -6.64 1.40 -13.57
C VAL A 105 -6.12 1.17 -14.99
N THR A 106 -5.35 0.09 -15.22
CA THR A 106 -4.92 -0.30 -16.57
C THR A 106 -6.11 -0.54 -17.51
N GLN A 107 -7.20 -1.09 -16.98
CA GLN A 107 -8.45 -1.34 -17.71
C GLN A 107 -9.38 -0.13 -17.75
N LYS A 108 -8.93 1.05 -17.28
CA LYS A 108 -9.74 2.28 -17.16
C LYS A 108 -10.97 2.10 -16.28
N ARG A 109 -10.91 1.17 -15.32
CA ARG A 109 -11.89 0.99 -14.26
C ARG A 109 -11.38 1.65 -12.99
N ARG A 110 -12.30 2.13 -12.15
CA ARG A 110 -11.94 2.54 -10.79
C ARG A 110 -11.77 1.28 -9.94
N PRO A 111 -10.78 1.24 -9.03
CA PRO A 111 -10.70 0.19 -8.02
C PRO A 111 -11.98 0.16 -7.16
N ASP A 112 -12.43 -1.04 -6.82
CA ASP A 112 -13.57 -1.22 -5.91
C ASP A 112 -13.25 -0.69 -4.51
N ILE A 113 -14.28 -0.17 -3.84
CA ILE A 113 -14.20 0.41 -2.51
C ILE A 113 -14.47 -0.67 -1.47
N ARG A 114 -13.66 -0.69 -0.42
CA ARG A 114 -13.84 -1.54 0.75
C ARG A 114 -14.46 -0.73 1.88
N PRO A 115 -15.73 -0.96 2.26
CA PRO A 115 -16.39 -0.21 3.35
C PRO A 115 -15.66 -0.31 4.70
N GLY A 116 -14.93 -1.39 4.90
CA GLY A 116 -14.19 -1.72 6.12
C GLY A 116 -13.20 -2.86 5.88
N PRO A 117 -12.54 -3.36 6.94
CA PRO A 117 -11.77 -4.59 6.89
C PRO A 117 -12.63 -5.75 6.38
N ASP A 118 -12.04 -6.72 5.68
CA ASP A 118 -12.77 -7.93 5.29
C ASP A 118 -13.34 -8.63 6.55
N PRO A 119 -14.68 -8.83 6.66
CA PRO A 119 -15.29 -9.43 7.84
C PRO A 119 -14.72 -10.82 8.08
N PHE A 120 -14.19 -11.04 9.28
CA PHE A 120 -13.47 -12.26 9.63
C PHE A 120 -13.97 -12.84 10.95
N LEU A 121 -14.36 -14.12 10.90
CA LEU A 121 -14.72 -14.96 12.04
C LEU A 121 -13.59 -15.97 12.31
N PRO A 122 -12.70 -15.72 13.29
CA PRO A 122 -11.68 -16.68 13.67
C PRO A 122 -12.31 -17.91 14.29
N MET A 123 -11.82 -19.09 13.92
CA MET A 123 -12.30 -20.37 14.45
C MET A 123 -11.20 -21.14 15.16
N GLU A 124 -9.96 -21.00 14.69
CA GLU A 124 -8.84 -21.78 15.21
C GLU A 124 -7.52 -21.05 15.01
N VAL A 125 -6.61 -21.20 15.97
CA VAL A 125 -5.20 -20.83 15.84
C VAL A 125 -4.36 -22.10 16.05
N LYS A 126 -3.48 -22.40 15.10
CA LYS A 126 -2.55 -23.53 15.17
C LYS A 126 -1.10 -23.04 15.10
N PRO A 127 -0.16 -23.75 15.74
CA PRO A 127 1.26 -23.57 15.44
C PRO A 127 1.53 -23.81 13.94
N GLY A 128 2.37 -22.97 13.34
CA GLY A 128 2.81 -23.14 11.97
C GLY A 128 3.94 -24.16 11.85
N PRO A 129 4.42 -24.43 10.61
CA PRO A 129 5.44 -25.45 10.35
C PRO A 129 6.83 -25.10 10.90
N ALA A 130 7.10 -23.82 11.21
CA ALA A 130 8.37 -23.35 11.75
C ALA A 130 8.17 -22.65 13.11
N ALA A 131 9.22 -22.63 13.92
CA ALA A 131 9.21 -21.85 15.16
C ALA A 131 8.92 -20.36 14.86
N GLY A 132 8.09 -19.73 15.68
CA GLY A 132 7.67 -18.34 15.46
C GLY A 132 6.63 -18.14 14.36
N THR A 133 6.01 -19.21 13.85
CA THR A 133 4.90 -19.12 12.87
C THR A 133 3.60 -19.68 13.42
N ALA A 134 2.48 -19.21 12.90
CA ALA A 134 1.14 -19.70 13.24
C ALA A 134 0.22 -19.75 12.01
N GLU A 135 -0.88 -20.48 12.13
CA GLU A 135 -1.98 -20.51 11.18
C GLU A 135 -3.25 -20.06 11.87
N VAL A 136 -3.81 -18.92 11.44
CA VAL A 136 -5.11 -18.43 11.91
C VAL A 136 -6.15 -18.81 10.87
N ARG A 137 -7.09 -19.67 11.24
CA ARG A 137 -8.12 -20.21 10.35
C ARG A 137 -9.49 -19.68 10.73
N GLY A 138 -10.33 -19.46 9.73
CA GLY A 138 -11.68 -18.99 9.95
C GLY A 138 -12.42 -18.72 8.66
N CYS A 139 -13.55 -18.02 8.79
CA CYS A 139 -14.40 -17.65 7.68
C CYS A 139 -14.26 -16.16 7.39
N VAL A 140 -14.01 -15.82 6.13
CA VAL A 140 -13.87 -14.44 5.67
C VAL A 140 -14.89 -14.10 4.60
N VAL A 141 -15.45 -12.90 4.66
CA VAL A 141 -16.23 -12.32 3.56
C VAL A 141 -15.39 -11.30 2.83
N ARG A 142 -15.34 -11.39 1.49
CA ARG A 142 -14.74 -10.36 0.65
C ARG A 142 -15.86 -9.54 0.04
N TRP A 143 -15.84 -8.24 0.30
CA TRP A 143 -17.03 -7.39 0.15
C TRP A 143 -16.75 -6.02 -0.47
N ALA A 144 -15.68 -5.91 -1.27
CA ALA A 144 -15.43 -4.70 -2.04
C ALA A 144 -16.54 -4.48 -3.09
N SER A 145 -16.94 -3.23 -3.31
CA SER A 145 -17.99 -2.85 -4.25
C SER A 145 -17.70 -1.50 -4.90
N GLU A 146 -18.31 -1.21 -6.05
CA GLU A 146 -18.10 0.07 -6.76
C GLU A 146 -18.56 1.29 -5.94
N THR A 147 -19.56 1.12 -5.08
CA THR A 147 -20.14 2.20 -4.26
C THR A 147 -19.57 2.24 -2.84
N GLY A 148 -18.90 1.18 -2.40
CA GLY A 148 -18.46 1.04 -1.01
C GLY A 148 -19.57 0.68 -0.03
N ASP A 149 -20.76 0.34 -0.53
CA ASP A 149 -21.86 -0.14 0.31
C ASP A 149 -21.61 -1.58 0.78
N VAL A 150 -22.16 -1.92 1.95
CA VAL A 150 -22.20 -3.30 2.45
C VAL A 150 -23.12 -4.12 1.54
N PRO A 151 -22.63 -5.23 0.95
CA PRO A 151 -23.47 -6.08 0.10
C PRO A 151 -24.67 -6.67 0.86
N ASP A 152 -25.83 -6.73 0.20
CA ASP A 152 -27.05 -7.36 0.75
C ASP A 152 -26.85 -8.86 1.02
N GLU A 153 -26.06 -9.53 0.17
CA GLU A 153 -25.71 -10.94 0.30
C GLU A 153 -24.22 -11.10 0.60
N MET A 154 -23.93 -11.68 1.76
CA MET A 154 -22.56 -11.92 2.23
C MET A 154 -22.26 -13.42 2.14
N SER A 155 -21.32 -13.80 1.28
CA SER A 155 -20.84 -15.18 1.17
C SER A 155 -19.49 -15.32 1.84
N ALA A 156 -19.46 -16.08 2.94
CA ALA A 156 -18.22 -16.38 3.64
C ALA A 156 -17.50 -17.58 3.01
N SER A 157 -16.18 -17.51 2.96
CA SER A 157 -15.31 -18.58 2.48
C SER A 157 -14.24 -18.91 3.50
N GLY A 158 -13.82 -20.18 3.52
CA GLY A 158 -12.77 -20.64 4.42
C GLY A 158 -11.42 -20.03 4.04
N VAL A 159 -10.69 -19.54 5.05
CA VAL A 159 -9.36 -18.96 4.89
C VAL A 159 -8.42 -19.43 5.98
N MET A 160 -7.14 -19.47 5.63
CA MET A 160 -6.01 -19.60 6.54
C MET A 160 -5.04 -18.46 6.28
N PHE A 161 -4.80 -17.64 7.31
CA PHE A 161 -3.71 -16.69 7.35
C PHE A 161 -2.48 -17.40 7.91
N ARG A 162 -1.42 -17.47 7.11
CA ARG A 162 -0.09 -17.84 7.63
C ARG A 162 0.49 -16.62 8.28
N MET A 163 0.89 -16.78 9.54
CA MET A 163 1.42 -15.73 10.38
C MET A 163 2.90 -15.98 10.64
N GLU A 164 3.65 -14.90 10.77
CA GLU A 164 5.03 -14.94 11.22
C GLU A 164 5.27 -13.90 12.32
N HIS A 165 6.20 -14.25 13.21
CA HIS A 165 6.73 -13.37 14.24
C HIS A 165 8.11 -12.90 13.81
N LEU A 166 8.28 -11.58 13.74
CA LEU A 166 9.56 -10.96 13.42
C LEU A 166 10.42 -10.80 14.67
N GLU A 167 11.73 -10.65 14.48
CA GLU A 167 12.70 -10.52 15.57
C GLU A 167 12.41 -9.32 16.48
N ALA A 168 11.87 -8.24 15.92
CA ALA A 168 11.50 -7.02 16.65
C ALA A 168 10.15 -7.11 17.39
N GLY A 169 9.48 -8.28 17.39
CA GLY A 169 8.28 -8.55 18.17
C GLY A 169 6.96 -8.44 17.41
N GLN A 170 6.98 -8.04 16.14
CA GLN A 170 5.77 -7.84 15.33
C GLN A 170 5.22 -9.17 14.82
N LEU A 171 3.90 -9.31 14.87
CA LEU A 171 3.17 -10.42 14.25
C LEU A 171 2.50 -9.91 12.97
N ARG A 172 2.69 -10.61 11.85
CA ARG A 172 2.12 -10.20 10.56
C ARG A 172 1.63 -11.37 9.73
N ILE A 173 0.71 -11.08 8.79
CA ILE A 173 0.29 -12.05 7.79
C ILE A 173 1.37 -12.13 6.70
N SER A 174 1.92 -13.33 6.48
CA SER A 174 2.88 -13.59 5.41
C SER A 174 2.21 -14.08 4.13
N SER A 175 1.16 -14.89 4.25
CA SER A 175 0.38 -15.36 3.10
C SER A 175 -1.05 -15.73 3.49
N VAL A 176 -1.93 -15.75 2.48
CA VAL A 176 -3.33 -16.11 2.61
C VAL A 176 -3.59 -17.35 1.76
N VAL A 177 -4.28 -18.33 2.32
CA VAL A 177 -4.67 -19.58 1.64
C VAL A 177 -6.16 -19.79 1.78
N THR A 178 -6.84 -20.06 0.66
CA THR A 178 -8.24 -20.47 0.69
C THR A 178 -8.37 -21.90 1.18
N LEU A 179 -9.30 -22.15 2.09
CA LEU A 179 -9.65 -23.47 2.61
C LEU A 179 -11.06 -23.85 2.11
N PRO A 180 -11.19 -24.45 0.91
CA PRO A 180 -12.50 -24.77 0.34
C PRO A 180 -13.29 -25.80 1.16
N ASP A 181 -12.60 -26.65 1.91
CA ASP A 181 -13.21 -27.69 2.73
C ASP A 181 -13.65 -27.19 4.13
N LEU A 182 -13.33 -25.94 4.50
CA LEU A 182 -13.80 -25.34 5.74
C LEU A 182 -15.23 -24.83 5.55
N ASP A 183 -16.18 -25.42 6.27
CA ASP A 183 -17.59 -25.03 6.19
C ASP A 183 -17.83 -23.63 6.78
N CYS A 184 -18.14 -22.69 5.89
CA CYS A 184 -18.52 -21.32 6.22
C CYS A 184 -19.96 -20.99 5.84
N SER A 185 -20.78 -21.99 5.50
CA SER A 185 -22.15 -21.79 4.99
C SER A 185 -23.09 -21.10 5.98
N THR A 186 -22.82 -21.26 7.28
CA THR A 186 -23.60 -20.66 8.37
C THR A 186 -22.81 -19.59 9.14
N ALA A 187 -21.59 -19.29 8.70
CA ALA A 187 -20.74 -18.31 9.37
C ALA A 187 -21.33 -16.90 9.22
N THR A 188 -21.32 -16.16 10.32
CA THR A 188 -21.73 -14.75 10.37
C THR A 188 -20.57 -13.89 10.89
N PRO A 189 -19.55 -13.62 10.05
CA PRO A 189 -18.42 -12.81 10.49
C PRO A 189 -18.84 -11.41 10.94
N PRO A 190 -18.27 -10.92 12.06
CA PRO A 190 -18.59 -9.60 12.58
C PRO A 190 -18.15 -8.52 11.58
N ILE A 191 -19.02 -7.52 11.42
CA ILE A 191 -18.87 -6.44 10.46
C ILE A 191 -18.32 -5.21 11.16
N ALA A 192 -17.31 -4.58 10.58
CA ALA A 192 -16.82 -3.27 11.00
C ALA A 192 -16.64 -2.37 9.78
N LEU A 193 -16.93 -1.08 9.93
CA LEU A 193 -16.86 -0.08 8.87
C LEU A 193 -15.84 1.00 9.20
N PHE A 194 -15.25 1.59 8.18
CA PHE A 194 -14.41 2.77 8.33
C PHE A 194 -15.24 4.02 8.61
N VAL A 195 -14.74 4.86 9.51
CA VAL A 195 -15.30 6.19 9.82
C VAL A 195 -14.18 7.25 9.73
N PRO A 196 -14.29 8.22 8.81
CA PRO A 196 -15.35 8.38 7.80
C PRO A 196 -15.34 7.22 6.78
N ALA A 197 -16.49 7.03 6.11
CA ALA A 197 -16.59 6.07 5.02
C ALA A 197 -15.58 6.42 3.91
N PRO A 198 -14.96 5.43 3.25
CA PRO A 198 -13.94 5.70 2.23
C PRO A 198 -14.56 6.36 1.00
N GLU A 199 -13.85 7.32 0.44
CA GLU A 199 -14.23 7.93 -0.83
C GLU A 199 -13.72 7.09 -2.02
N PRO A 200 -14.40 7.12 -3.18
CA PRO A 200 -13.89 6.51 -4.39
C PRO A 200 -12.50 7.04 -4.74
N SER A 201 -11.57 6.15 -5.10
CA SER A 201 -10.23 6.54 -5.53
C SER A 201 -10.30 7.46 -6.76
N ASP A 202 -9.53 8.54 -6.73
CA ASP A 202 -9.35 9.46 -7.86
C ASP A 202 -8.16 9.07 -8.76
N VAL A 203 -7.49 7.96 -8.46
CA VAL A 203 -6.36 7.44 -9.24
C VAL A 203 -6.84 6.91 -10.58
N THR A 204 -6.37 7.56 -11.66
CA THR A 204 -6.67 7.18 -13.04
C THR A 204 -5.43 6.81 -13.87
N ASP A 205 -4.23 7.06 -13.34
CA ASP A 205 -2.96 6.63 -13.94
C ASP A 205 -2.35 5.49 -13.11
N VAL A 206 -1.84 4.46 -13.79
CA VAL A 206 -1.16 3.33 -13.15
C VAL A 206 0.10 3.77 -12.41
N GLN A 207 0.75 4.86 -12.85
CA GLN A 207 1.92 5.41 -12.17
C GLN A 207 1.60 5.99 -10.78
N ASP A 208 0.35 6.42 -10.57
CA ASP A 208 -0.10 6.98 -9.30
C ASP A 208 -0.45 5.90 -8.26
N VAL A 209 -0.52 4.62 -8.67
CA VAL A 209 -0.67 3.49 -7.74
C VAL A 209 0.68 3.23 -7.05
N VAL A 210 0.79 3.58 -5.77
CA VAL A 210 2.04 3.48 -5.01
C VAL A 210 2.31 2.02 -4.65
N ARG A 211 3.22 1.39 -5.41
CA ARG A 211 3.58 -0.02 -5.24
C ARG A 211 4.32 -0.30 -3.94
N ALA A 212 4.11 -1.50 -3.41
CA ALA A 212 4.85 -2.00 -2.27
C ALA A 212 6.36 -2.03 -2.55
N LYS A 213 7.15 -1.69 -1.53
CA LYS A 213 8.62 -1.72 -1.56
C LYS A 213 9.14 -2.45 -0.32
N PRO A 214 10.34 -3.05 -0.38
CA PRO A 214 11.02 -3.50 0.82
C PRO A 214 11.14 -2.37 1.84
N ALA A 215 10.89 -2.68 3.10
CA ALA A 215 11.08 -1.80 4.25
C ALA A 215 12.05 -2.45 5.23
N GLU A 216 12.69 -1.70 6.12
CA GLU A 216 13.68 -2.21 7.08
C GLU A 216 13.20 -3.42 7.91
N ILE A 217 11.89 -3.53 8.14
CA ILE A 217 11.26 -4.64 8.85
C ILE A 217 11.17 -5.94 8.04
N ASP A 218 11.37 -5.87 6.71
CA ASP A 218 11.34 -7.04 5.84
C ASP A 218 12.68 -7.78 5.88
N PRO A 219 12.69 -9.12 6.02
CA PRO A 219 13.92 -9.91 6.03
C PRO A 219 14.81 -9.76 4.79
N GLU A 220 14.23 -9.32 3.68
CA GLU A 220 14.89 -9.14 2.37
C GLU A 220 15.41 -7.71 2.17
N TYR A 221 15.26 -6.82 3.16
CA TYR A 221 15.70 -5.44 3.04
C TYR A 221 17.22 -5.33 2.98
N VAL A 222 17.69 -4.54 2.01
CA VAL A 222 19.09 -4.14 1.87
C VAL A 222 19.13 -2.62 1.92
N ASP A 223 19.89 -2.07 2.86
CA ASP A 223 20.06 -0.63 3.05
C ASP A 223 20.69 0.01 1.78
N PRO A 224 20.03 0.97 1.13
CA PRO A 224 20.61 1.69 0.01
C PRO A 224 21.62 2.73 0.54
N GLU A 225 22.91 2.39 0.48
CA GLU A 225 24.04 3.32 0.77
C GLU A 225 23.97 4.66 0.02
#